data_AF-A0A0L7KPY3-F1
#
_entry.id   AF-A0A0L7KPY3-F1
#
_cell.length_a   1.000
_cell.length_b   1.000
_cell.length_c   1.000
_cell.angle_alpha   90.00
_cell.angle_beta   90.00
_cell.angle_gamma   90.00
#
_symmetry.space_group_name_H-M   'P 1'
#
loop_
_entity.id
_entity.type
_entity.pdbx_description
1 polymer ?
#
loop_
_entity_poly.entity_id
_entity_poly.type
_entity_poly.pdbx_seq_one_letter_code
_entity_poly.pdbx_strand_id
1 'polypeptide(L)' 'MTAVRRVMNGAYFCIATNGVPPSVSKRILLHILCKPSVQATQKLLGGYLGEAVVLRCKIEANPLTSVYWTHTDVKLLN' A
#
# COMPACT_ATOMS: atom_id res chain seq x y z
N MET A 1 -23.69 8.91 5.49
CA MET A 1 -22.82 8.38 4.41
C MET A 1 -21.79 7.47 5.08
N THR A 2 -21.70 6.19 4.71
CA THR A 2 -20.73 5.26 5.31
C THR A 2 -19.33 5.52 4.73
N ALA A 3 -18.31 5.59 5.59
CA ALA A 3 -16.95 5.94 5.17
C ALA A 3 -16.20 4.71 4.61
N VAL A 4 -15.67 4.84 3.39
CA VAL A 4 -14.81 3.83 2.75
C VAL A 4 -13.37 3.99 3.24
N ARG A 5 -12.72 2.89 3.64
CA ARG A 5 -11.34 2.88 4.19
C ARG A 5 -10.44 1.96 3.37
N ARG A 6 -9.14 2.27 3.29
CA ARG A 6 -8.12 1.49 2.54
C ARG A 6 -8.14 0.00 2.87
N VAL A 7 -8.38 -0.35 4.14
CA VAL A 7 -8.45 -1.74 4.63
C VAL A 7 -9.59 -2.57 4.01
N MET A 8 -10.58 -1.92 3.39
CA MET A 8 -11.70 -2.59 2.71
C MET A 8 -11.34 -3.03 1.28
N ASN A 9 -10.12 -2.78 0.80
CA ASN A 9 -9.69 -3.27 -0.51
C ASN A 9 -9.59 -4.80 -0.49
N GLY A 10 -10.28 -5.50 -1.39
CA GLY A 10 -10.25 -6.96 -1.40
C GLY A 10 -11.39 -7.62 -2.17
N ALA A 11 -11.46 -8.95 -2.05
CA ALA A 11 -12.53 -9.74 -2.63
C ALA A 11 -13.68 -9.90 -1.63
N TYR A 12 -14.89 -9.67 -2.11
CA TYR A 12 -16.14 -9.89 -1.39
C TYR A 12 -16.96 -10.95 -2.12
N PHE A 13 -17.75 -11.71 -1.38
CA PHE A 13 -18.71 -12.65 -1.95
C PHE A 13 -20.12 -12.17 -1.66
N CYS A 14 -20.92 -12.05 -2.72
CA CYS A 14 -22.37 -12.00 -2.58
C CYS A 14 -22.88 -13.44 -2.69
N ILE A 15 -23.52 -13.96 -1.64
CA ILE A 15 -24.05 -15.32 -1.58
C ILE A 15 -25.57 -15.23 -1.49
N ALA A 16 -26.27 -15.93 -2.38
CA ALA A 16 -27.73 -16.04 -2.37
C ALA A 16 -28.13 -17.47 -1.97
N THR A 17 -29.00 -17.56 -0.97
CA THR A 17 -29.55 -18.81 -0.46
C THR A 17 -31.05 -18.68 -0.26
N ASN A 18 -31.79 -19.74 -0.59
CA ASN A 18 -33.22 -19.88 -0.36
C ASN A 18 -33.54 -21.12 0.51
N GLY A 19 -32.53 -21.71 1.17
CA GLY A 19 -32.66 -22.92 1.97
C GLY A 19 -32.63 -24.24 1.17
N VAL A 20 -32.60 -24.20 -0.17
CA VAL A 20 -32.47 -25.39 -1.02
C VAL A 20 -31.06 -25.43 -1.64
N PRO A 21 -30.26 -26.48 -1.39
CA PRO A 21 -28.92 -26.60 -1.99
C PRO A 21 -28.94 -26.78 -3.52
N PRO A 22 -27.93 -26.29 -4.26
CA PRO A 22 -26.78 -25.51 -3.79
C PRO A 22 -27.06 -23.99 -3.78
N SER A 23 -26.47 -23.28 -2.81
CA SER A 23 -26.43 -21.82 -2.85
C SER A 23 -25.50 -21.32 -3.96
N VAL A 24 -25.81 -20.16 -4.52
CA VAL A 24 -24.98 -19.51 -5.56
C VAL A 24 -24.21 -18.35 -4.98
N SER A 25 -23.02 -18.08 -5.52
CA SER A 25 -22.21 -16.95 -5.08
C SER A 25 -21.54 -16.22 -6.25
N LYS A 26 -21.30 -14.93 -6.06
CA LYS A 26 -20.53 -14.08 -6.97
C LYS A 26 -19.39 -13.42 -6.23
N ARG A 27 -18.17 -13.57 -6.75
CA ARG A 27 -16.99 -12.84 -6.28
C ARG A 27 -16.98 -11.43 -6.88
N ILE A 28 -16.79 -10.43 -6.04
CA ILE A 28 -16.72 -9.01 -6.39
C ILE A 28 -15.37 -8.49 -5.89
N LEU A 29 -14.58 -7.86 -6.76
CA LEU A 29 -13.32 -7.24 -6.37
C LEU A 29 -13.54 -5.75 -6.11
N LEU A 30 -13.34 -5.33 -4.87
CA LEU A 30 -13.37 -3.92 -4.48
C LEU A 30 -11.95 -3.36 -4.53
N HIS A 31 -11.70 -2.47 -5.50
CA HIS A 31 -10.44 -1.76 -5.65
C HIS A 31 -10.54 -0.36 -5.06
N ILE A 32 -9.79 -0.11 -3.98
CA ILE A 32 -9.74 1.21 -3.35
C ILE A 32 -8.43 1.87 -3.73
N LEU A 33 -8.53 2.85 -4.63
CA LEU A 33 -7.39 3.67 -5.03
C LEU A 33 -6.99 4.59 -3.90
N CYS A 34 -5.68 4.74 -3.70
CA CYS A 34 -5.20 5.58 -2.62
C CYS A 34 -3.84 6.19 -2.93
N LYS A 35 -3.72 7.48 -2.61
CA LYS A 35 -2.46 8.22 -2.80
C LYS A 35 -1.33 7.56 -2.01
N PRO A 36 -0.09 7.55 -2.56
CA PRO A 36 1.08 7.11 -1.83
C PRO A 36 1.22 7.85 -0.50
N SER A 37 1.52 7.10 0.55
CA SER A 37 1.92 7.60 1.85
C SER A 37 3.29 7.04 2.17
N VAL A 38 4.26 7.92 2.43
CA VAL A 38 5.64 7.54 2.72
C VAL A 38 5.96 7.87 4.17
N GLN A 39 6.48 6.90 4.90
CA GLN A 39 6.89 7.06 6.30
C GLN A 39 8.32 6.56 6.46
N ALA A 40 9.24 7.47 6.79
CA ALA A 40 10.61 7.12 7.12
C ALA A 40 10.65 6.35 8.44
N THR A 41 11.37 5.22 8.50
CA THR A 41 11.55 4.45 9.73
C THR A 41 12.36 5.25 10.74
N GLN A 42 13.40 5.95 10.28
CA GLN A 42 14.21 6.89 11.06
C GLN A 42 14.33 8.19 10.27
N LYS A 43 14.02 9.32 10.93
CA LYS A 43 14.12 10.65 10.33
C LYS A 43 15.53 11.23 10.41
N LEU A 44 16.34 10.73 11.33
CA LEU A 44 17.73 11.11 11.54
C LEU A 44 18.56 9.85 11.69
N LEU A 45 19.64 9.77 10.94
CA LEU A 45 20.62 8.70 10.96
C LEU A 45 22.00 9.36 11.00
N GLY A 46 22.86 8.88 11.89
CA GLY A 46 24.27 9.23 11.93
C GLY A 46 25.11 8.04 11.48
N GLY A 47 26.29 8.33 10.95
CA GLY A 47 27.31 7.33 10.62
C GLY A 47 28.68 7.96 10.73
N TYR A 48 29.69 7.14 10.98
CA TYR A 48 31.08 7.60 10.97
C TYR A 48 31.59 7.77 9.53
N LEU A 49 32.69 8.51 9.38
CA LEU A 49 33.37 8.62 8.08
C LEU A 49 33.80 7.23 7.61
N GLY A 50 33.39 6.87 6.38
CA GLY A 50 33.64 5.56 5.79
C GLY A 50 32.61 4.48 6.14
N GLU A 51 31.64 4.77 6.99
CA GLU A 51 30.55 3.84 7.32
C GLU A 51 29.42 3.90 6.29
N ALA A 52 28.85 2.74 5.96
CA ALA A 52 27.66 2.66 5.13
C ALA A 52 26.39 2.78 5.99
N VAL A 53 25.49 3.69 5.62
CA VAL A 53 24.18 3.85 6.26
C VAL A 53 23.06 3.36 5.35
N VAL A 54 21.98 2.83 5.95
CA VAL A 54 20.81 2.34 5.21
C VAL A 54 19.60 3.18 5.54
N LEU A 55 19.09 3.90 4.55
CA LEU A 55 17.83 4.64 4.65
C LEU A 55 16.66 3.67 4.42
N ARG A 56 15.63 3.73 5.28
CA ARG A 56 14.44 2.88 5.16
C ARG A 56 13.16 3.70 5.22
N CYS A 57 12.27 3.43 4.27
CA CYS A 57 10.94 4.04 4.19
C CYS A 57 9.89 2.96 3.97
N LYS A 58 8.76 3.08 4.67
CA LYS A 58 7.55 2.30 4.41
C LYS A 58 6.65 3.11 3.48
N ILE A 59 6.18 2.48 2.40
CA ILE A 59 5.32 3.10 1.40
C ILE A 59 4.00 2.33 1.33
N GLU A 60 2.89 3.06 1.44
CA GLU A 60 1.54 2.51 1.28
C GLU A 60 0.83 3.25 0.14
N ALA A 61 0.55 2.53 -0.96
CA ALA A 61 -0.11 3.07 -2.14
C ALA A 61 -0.93 1.97 -2.84
N ASN A 62 -2.01 2.35 -3.53
CA ASN A 62 -2.73 1.46 -4.42
C ASN A 62 -3.19 2.22 -5.67
N PRO A 63 -2.69 1.87 -6.87
CA PRO A 63 -1.62 0.90 -7.12
C PRO A 63 -0.26 1.35 -6.55
N LEU A 64 0.70 0.43 -6.45
CA LEU A 64 2.09 0.81 -6.24
C LEU A 64 2.59 1.58 -7.47
N THR A 65 3.38 2.62 -7.23
CA THR A 65 3.98 3.49 -8.26
C THR A 65 5.49 3.41 -8.19
N SER A 66 6.19 3.99 -9.17
CA SER A 66 7.65 4.02 -9.20
C SER A 66 8.23 4.71 -7.96
N VAL A 67 9.16 4.03 -7.29
CA VAL A 67 9.86 4.53 -6.11
C VAL A 67 11.31 4.82 -6.47
N TYR A 68 11.82 5.99 -6.06
CA TYR A 68 13.21 6.38 -6.24
C TYR A 68 13.66 7.27 -5.09
N TRP A 69 14.97 7.32 -4.87
CA TRP A 69 15.57 8.21 -3.89
C TRP A 69 15.93 9.55 -4.53
N THR A 70 15.85 10.61 -3.74
CA THR A 70 16.29 11.95 -4.13
C THR A 70 17.15 12.54 -3.03
N HIS A 71 18.19 13.27 -3.42
CA HIS A 71 18.97 14.11 -2.53
C HIS A 71 18.98 15.51 -3.12
N THR A 72 18.56 16.51 -2.33
CA THR A 72 18.48 17.92 -2.78
C THR A 72 17.81 18.07 -4.16
N ASP A 73 16.62 17.49 -4.31
CA ASP A 73 15.81 17.48 -5.54
C ASP A 73 16.44 16.79 -6.77
N VAL A 74 17.60 16.18 -6.62
CA VAL A 74 18.23 15.36 -7.66
C VAL A 74 17.90 13.89 -7.43
N LYS A 75 17.41 13.22 -8.47
CA LYS A 75 17.19 11.77 -8.44
C LYS A 75 18.53 11.06 -8.29
N LEU A 76 18.66 10.25 -7.24
CA LEU A 76 19.79 9.36 -7.09
C LEU A 76 19.64 8.24 -8.12
N LEU A 77 20.62 8.14 -9.01
CA LEU A 77 20.77 6.99 -9.89
C LEU A 77 21.40 5.87 -9.07
N ASN A 78 20.91 4.65 -9.30
CA ASN A 78 21.44 3.46 -8.67
C ASN A 78 22.77 3.05 -9.31
#